data_AF-A0A7J2SR81-F1
#
_entry.id   AF-A0A7J2SR81-F1
#
_cell.length_a   1.000
_cell.length_b   1.000
_cell.length_c   1.000
_cell.angle_alpha   90.00
_cell.angle_beta   90.00
_cell.angle_gamma   90.00
#
_symmetry.space_group_name_H-M   'P 1'
#
loop_
_entity.id
_entity.type
_entity.pdbx_description
1 polymer ?
#
loop_
_entity_poly.entity_id
_entity_poly.type
_entity_poly.pdbx_seq_one_letter_code
_entity_poly.pdbx_strand_id
1 'polypeptide(L)'
;MIDLFLILFFSVAGLCIGCITGLIPGLHVNTISLLILSSIDAFVIIFQPFGVQETFLPTLIGVFIAALAMVHTFINIIPATFLGAPDEDVALSILPAHKLLLRGKGYEAIVLSAFGSFGALVVSIALLVPFRFILSNPLNLYTVLNENMFWILLAVVILMITTETPRGEKNLYATFKVFSAAATVIVLSGVFGLLIMDLPISSPLSLPSSILFPALAGLFGMSTQIQSLRYPAPIKAQTFTEPCFTG
;
A
#
# COMPACT_ATOMS: atom_id res chain seq x y z
N MET A 1 -21.77 -17.98 18.33
CA MET A 1 -20.64 -17.76 19.28
C MET A 1 -19.30 -18.14 18.66
N ILE A 2 -19.20 -19.28 17.96
CA ILE A 2 -17.99 -19.69 17.23
C ILE A 2 -17.59 -18.66 16.17
N ASP A 3 -18.54 -18.10 15.42
CA ASP A 3 -18.26 -17.10 14.39
C ASP A 3 -17.60 -15.83 14.94
N LEU A 4 -18.07 -15.32 16.08
CA LEU A 4 -17.49 -14.15 16.73
C LEU A 4 -16.06 -14.44 17.21
N PHE A 5 -15.85 -15.64 17.77
CA PHE A 5 -14.52 -16.09 18.18
C PHE A 5 -13.56 -16.18 16.98
N LEU A 6 -14.02 -16.71 15.84
CA LEU A 6 -13.23 -16.79 14.60
C LEU A 6 -12.91 -15.39 14.05
N ILE A 7 -13.87 -14.47 14.05
CA ILE A 7 -13.65 -13.07 13.65
C ILE A 7 -12.58 -12.43 14.53
N LEU A 8 -12.68 -12.58 15.85
CA LEU A 8 -11.69 -12.04 16.78
C LEU A 8 -10.31 -12.67 16.55
N PHE A 9 -10.26 -13.99 16.36
CA PHE A 9 -9.02 -14.72 16.11
C PHE A 9 -8.32 -14.24 14.83
N PHE A 10 -9.06 -14.16 13.70
CA PHE A 10 -8.52 -13.66 12.42
C PHE A 10 -8.11 -12.18 12.51
N SER A 11 -8.84 -11.37 13.27
CA SER A 11 -8.48 -9.98 13.52
C SER A 11 -7.16 -9.85 14.30
N VAL A 12 -6.98 -10.63 15.37
CA VAL A 12 -5.73 -10.64 16.16
C VAL A 12 -4.58 -11.20 15.34
N ALA A 13 -4.81 -12.26 14.55
CA ALA A 13 -3.79 -12.80 13.65
C ALA A 13 -3.36 -11.75 12.60
N GLY A 14 -4.32 -11.02 12.02
CA GLY A 14 -4.08 -9.92 11.10
C GLY A 14 -3.25 -8.81 11.75
N LEU A 15 -3.57 -8.42 12.98
CA LEU A 15 -2.79 -7.46 13.77
C LEU A 15 -1.33 -7.92 13.94
N CYS A 16 -1.11 -9.16 14.37
CA CYS A 16 0.25 -9.68 14.58
C CYS A 16 1.07 -9.68 13.29
N ILE A 17 0.49 -10.15 12.18
CA ILE A 17 1.18 -10.16 10.89
C ILE A 17 1.39 -8.73 10.37
N GLY A 18 0.42 -7.83 10.57
CA GLY A 18 0.55 -6.41 10.23
C GLY A 18 1.69 -5.72 10.98
N CYS A 19 1.91 -6.06 12.25
CA CYS A 19 3.07 -5.58 13.01
C CYS A 19 4.40 -6.05 12.40
N ILE A 20 4.47 -7.33 12.02
CA ILE A 20 5.69 -7.90 11.43
C ILE A 20 5.96 -7.27 10.07
N THR A 21 4.96 -7.20 9.20
CA THR A 21 5.12 -6.65 7.85
C THR A 21 5.40 -5.16 7.86
N GLY A 22 4.77 -4.41 8.78
CA GLY A 22 5.04 -2.98 8.95
C GLY A 22 6.46 -2.67 9.43
N LEU A 23 7.14 -3.59 10.13
CA LEU A 23 8.53 -3.39 10.55
C LEU A 23 9.54 -3.78 9.48
N ILE A 24 9.15 -4.62 8.52
CA ILE A 24 10.04 -5.11 7.46
C ILE A 24 9.89 -4.19 6.24
N PRO A 25 10.90 -3.36 5.93
CA PRO A 25 10.81 -2.46 4.77
C PRO A 25 10.62 -3.25 3.48
N GLY A 26 9.68 -2.82 2.64
CA GLY A 26 9.39 -3.43 1.34
C GLY A 26 8.40 -4.60 1.38
N LEU A 27 7.90 -5.03 2.55
CA LEU A 27 6.78 -5.97 2.65
C LEU A 27 5.46 -5.23 2.84
N HIS A 28 4.68 -5.07 1.77
CA HIS A 28 3.42 -4.34 1.81
C HIS A 28 2.20 -5.24 2.09
N VAL A 29 1.13 -4.62 2.60
CA VAL A 29 -0.20 -5.23 2.80
C VAL A 29 -0.70 -5.93 1.53
N ASN A 30 -0.49 -5.30 0.37
CA ASN A 30 -0.97 -5.79 -0.92
C ASN A 30 -0.32 -7.13 -1.29
N THR A 31 0.98 -7.28 -1.02
CA THR A 31 1.72 -8.51 -1.28
C THR A 31 1.18 -9.67 -0.45
N ILE A 32 0.93 -9.43 0.84
CA ILE A 32 0.39 -10.46 1.75
C ILE A 32 -1.05 -10.81 1.37
N SER A 33 -1.85 -9.80 1.02
CA SER A 33 -3.24 -10.00 0.58
C SER A 33 -3.31 -10.87 -0.67
N LEU A 34 -2.44 -10.63 -1.66
CA LEU A 34 -2.34 -11.47 -2.86
C LEU A 34 -1.91 -12.90 -2.53
N LEU A 35 -0.96 -13.08 -1.62
CA LEU A 35 -0.48 -14.41 -1.20
C LEU A 35 -1.58 -15.23 -0.50
N ILE A 36 -2.39 -14.58 0.34
CA ILE A 36 -3.50 -15.23 1.03
C ILE A 36 -4.62 -15.53 0.04
N LEU A 37 -4.95 -14.59 -0.84
CA LEU A 37 -6.01 -14.74 -1.84
C LEU A 37 -5.67 -15.85 -2.84
N SER A 38 -4.41 -15.95 -3.27
CA SER A 38 -3.98 -17.05 -4.14
C SER A 38 -4.01 -18.41 -3.43
N SER A 39 -3.88 -18.42 -2.10
CA SER A 39 -3.87 -19.64 -1.29
C SER A 39 -5.24 -20.00 -0.68
N ILE A 40 -6.33 -19.38 -1.14
CA ILE A 40 -7.68 -19.56 -0.55
C ILE A 40 -8.10 -21.02 -0.49
N ASP A 41 -7.82 -21.81 -1.54
CA ASP A 41 -8.22 -23.22 -1.60
C ASP A 41 -7.54 -24.05 -0.50
N ALA A 42 -6.28 -23.74 -0.19
CA ALA A 42 -5.57 -24.38 0.91
C ALA A 42 -6.21 -24.01 2.27
N PHE A 43 -6.65 -22.75 2.43
CA PHE A 43 -7.37 -22.33 3.64
C PHE A 43 -8.73 -23.05 3.77
N VAL A 44 -9.46 -23.26 2.67
CA VAL A 44 -10.71 -24.03 2.69
C VAL A 44 -10.46 -25.44 3.23
N ILE A 45 -9.47 -26.15 2.69
CA ILE A 45 -9.13 -27.52 3.11
C ILE A 45 -8.75 -27.59 4.59
N ILE A 46 -8.00 -26.60 5.09
CA ILE A 46 -7.54 -26.58 6.49
C ILE A 46 -8.68 -26.27 7.46
N PHE A 47 -9.61 -25.37 7.10
CA PHE A 47 -10.64 -24.87 8.01
C PHE A 47 -11.99 -25.60 7.91
N GLN A 48 -12.25 -26.32 6.81
CA GLN A 48 -13.45 -27.14 6.64
C GLN A 48 -13.64 -28.19 7.76
N PRO A 49 -12.61 -28.92 8.25
CA PRO A 49 -12.74 -29.87 9.37
C PRO A 49 -13.18 -29.22 10.69
N PHE A 50 -12.97 -27.90 10.85
CA PHE A 50 -13.36 -27.14 12.02
C PHE A 50 -14.80 -26.61 11.96
N GLY A 51 -15.56 -27.00 10.93
CA GLY A 51 -16.97 -26.61 10.76
C GLY A 51 -17.17 -25.20 10.20
N VAL A 52 -16.14 -24.60 9.60
CA VAL A 52 -16.24 -23.29 8.95
C VAL A 52 -16.96 -23.45 7.61
N GLN A 53 -18.04 -22.68 7.43
CA GLN A 53 -18.78 -22.67 6.16
C GLN A 53 -17.92 -22.00 5.07
N GLU A 54 -17.92 -22.56 3.86
CA GLU A 54 -17.12 -22.03 2.74
C GLU A 54 -17.51 -20.60 2.35
N THR A 55 -18.77 -20.22 2.54
CA THR A 55 -19.26 -18.86 2.32
C THR A 55 -18.77 -17.87 3.38
N PHE A 56 -18.40 -18.34 4.58
CA PHE A 56 -17.95 -17.50 5.68
C PHE A 56 -16.43 -17.26 5.64
N LEU A 57 -15.66 -18.18 5.05
CA LEU A 57 -14.20 -18.08 4.97
C LEU A 57 -13.69 -16.80 4.26
N PRO A 58 -14.24 -16.36 3.12
CA PRO A 58 -13.83 -15.09 2.50
C PRO A 58 -14.05 -13.88 3.42
N THR A 59 -15.09 -13.92 4.26
CA THR A 59 -15.36 -12.87 5.24
C THR A 59 -14.27 -12.84 6.33
N LEU A 60 -13.86 -14.02 6.82
CA LEU A 60 -12.77 -14.13 7.79
C LEU A 60 -11.43 -13.65 7.22
N ILE A 61 -11.14 -13.99 5.97
CA ILE A 61 -9.95 -13.50 5.26
C ILE A 61 -10.03 -11.98 5.07
N GLY A 62 -11.20 -11.44 4.72
CA GLY A 62 -11.42 -10.00 4.63
C GLY A 62 -11.17 -9.28 5.96
N VAL A 63 -11.64 -9.85 7.08
CA VAL A 63 -11.38 -9.34 8.44
C VAL A 63 -9.87 -9.35 8.75
N PHE A 64 -9.19 -10.45 8.41
CA PHE A 64 -7.74 -10.56 8.59
C PHE A 64 -6.99 -9.50 7.79
N ILE A 65 -7.30 -9.35 6.50
CA ILE A 65 -6.64 -8.37 5.61
C ILE A 65 -6.92 -6.96 6.10
N ALA A 66 -8.15 -6.65 6.51
CA ALA A 66 -8.49 -5.35 7.07
C ALA A 66 -7.70 -5.06 8.34
N ALA A 67 -7.62 -5.99 9.29
CA ALA A 67 -6.85 -5.82 10.52
C ALA A 67 -5.35 -5.64 10.24
N LEU A 68 -4.80 -6.45 9.34
CA LEU A 68 -3.42 -6.35 8.87
C LEU A 68 -3.14 -4.98 8.27
N ALA A 69 -3.99 -4.53 7.34
CA ALA A 69 -3.84 -3.24 6.66
C ALA A 69 -3.86 -2.08 7.65
N MET A 70 -4.82 -2.08 8.57
CA MET A 70 -4.94 -1.04 9.58
C MET A 70 -3.66 -0.94 10.41
N VAL A 71 -3.19 -2.04 11.00
CA VAL A 71 -2.03 -2.04 11.89
C VAL A 71 -0.74 -1.70 11.14
N HIS A 72 -0.60 -2.18 9.90
CA HIS A 72 0.55 -1.89 9.05
C HIS A 72 0.78 -0.38 8.88
N THR A 73 -0.29 0.41 8.63
CA THR A 73 -0.19 1.88 8.46
C THR A 73 0.28 2.65 9.70
N PHE A 74 0.16 2.07 10.90
CA PHE A 74 0.70 2.67 12.12
C PHE A 74 2.19 2.38 12.30
N ILE A 75 2.66 1.27 11.74
CA ILE A 75 3.98 0.70 12.06
C ILE A 75 4.98 0.98 10.94
N ASN A 76 4.56 1.00 9.68
CA ASN A 76 5.45 1.20 8.53
C ASN A 76 6.15 2.56 8.50
N ILE A 77 5.64 3.55 9.25
CA ILE A 77 6.34 4.82 9.45
C ILE A 77 7.68 4.67 10.18
N ILE A 78 7.83 3.64 11.02
CA ILE A 78 9.05 3.42 11.82
C ILE A 78 10.24 3.12 10.90
N PRO A 79 10.24 2.05 10.07
CA PRO A 79 11.32 1.81 9.12
C PRO A 79 11.41 2.93 8.07
N ALA A 80 10.29 3.49 7.61
CA ALA A 80 10.32 4.60 6.63
C ALA A 80 11.07 5.83 7.17
N THR A 81 10.89 6.16 8.45
CA THR A 81 11.55 7.30 9.09
C THR A 81 13.03 7.01 9.38
N PHE A 82 13.34 5.87 10.02
CA PHE A 82 14.70 5.59 10.50
C PHE A 82 15.62 4.93 9.48
N LEU A 83 15.09 4.08 8.59
CA LEU A 83 15.88 3.39 7.57
C LEU A 83 15.87 4.11 6.22
N GLY A 84 15.00 5.12 6.06
CA GLY A 84 14.85 5.84 4.79
C GLY A 84 14.42 4.93 3.64
N ALA A 85 13.82 3.78 3.96
CA ALA A 85 13.33 2.77 3.03
C ALA A 85 11.81 2.77 3.06
N PRO A 86 11.17 3.69 2.32
CA PRO A 86 9.73 3.85 2.38
C PRO A 86 8.96 2.88 1.51
N ASP A 87 7.72 2.63 1.93
CA ASP A 87 6.70 2.06 1.07
C ASP A 87 6.15 3.13 0.11
N GLU A 88 5.59 2.68 -1.03
CA GLU A 88 5.00 3.52 -2.08
C GLU A 88 3.96 4.50 -1.51
N ASP A 89 3.19 4.05 -0.52
CA ASP A 89 2.10 4.80 0.12
C ASP A 89 2.60 5.93 1.04
N VAL A 90 3.86 5.87 1.50
CA VAL A 90 4.44 6.81 2.46
C VAL A 90 5.41 7.78 1.76
N ALA A 91 5.76 7.52 0.49
CA ALA A 91 6.71 8.27 -0.36
C ALA A 91 6.64 9.80 -0.23
N LEU A 92 5.42 10.36 -0.28
CA LEU A 92 5.18 11.81 -0.21
C LEU A 92 5.38 12.40 1.20
N SER A 93 5.11 11.62 2.25
CA SER A 93 5.21 12.04 3.66
C SER A 93 6.63 11.94 4.24
N ILE A 94 7.56 11.30 3.52
CA ILE A 94 8.95 11.16 3.97
C ILE A 94 9.67 12.48 3.93
N LEU A 95 9.36 13.37 3.00
CA LEU A 95 10.08 14.63 2.90
C LEU A 95 10.01 15.43 4.22
N PRO A 96 8.84 15.58 4.89
CA PRO A 96 8.79 16.12 6.24
C PRO A 96 9.37 15.19 7.32
N ALA A 97 9.09 13.88 7.30
CA ALA A 97 9.59 12.95 8.32
C ALA A 97 11.14 12.86 8.33
N HIS A 98 11.76 12.80 7.16
CA HIS A 98 13.21 12.82 6.96
C HIS A 98 13.84 14.16 7.38
N LYS A 99 13.16 15.30 7.15
CA LYS A 99 13.60 16.60 7.69
C LYS A 99 13.64 16.59 9.22
N LEU A 100 12.67 15.95 9.88
CA LEU A 100 12.65 15.78 11.34
C LEU A 100 13.74 14.82 11.81
N LEU A 101 13.92 13.68 11.13
CA LEU A 101 15.01 12.72 11.39
C LEU A 101 16.39 13.41 11.37
N LEU A 102 16.69 14.18 10.32
CA LEU A 102 17.96 14.91 10.17
C LEU A 102 18.17 15.99 11.25
N ARG A 103 17.09 16.43 11.91
CA ARG A 103 17.10 17.35 13.05
C ARG A 103 17.18 16.64 14.41
N GLY A 104 17.27 15.31 14.44
CA GLY A 104 17.27 14.52 15.69
C GLY A 104 15.87 14.32 16.31
N LYS A 105 14.80 14.56 15.53
CA LYS A 105 13.39 14.53 15.93
C LYS A 105 12.62 13.37 15.27
N GLY A 106 13.28 12.24 14.99
CA GLY A 106 12.63 11.08 14.35
C GLY A 106 11.48 10.51 15.18
N TYR A 107 11.60 10.52 16.51
CA TYR A 107 10.51 10.10 17.40
C TYR A 107 9.26 10.98 17.26
N GLU A 108 9.45 12.31 17.20
CA GLU A 108 8.37 13.28 16.98
C GLU A 108 7.62 13.02 15.66
N ALA A 109 8.37 12.69 14.59
CA ALA A 109 7.78 12.33 13.29
C ALA A 109 6.88 11.09 13.38
N ILE A 110 7.31 10.06 14.11
CA ILE A 110 6.54 8.82 14.30
C ILE A 110 5.26 9.10 15.09
N VAL A 111 5.36 9.88 16.18
CA VAL A 111 4.20 10.23 16.99
C VAL A 111 3.18 11.02 16.17
N LEU A 112 3.63 12.04 15.43
CA LEU A 112 2.76 12.83 14.53
C LEU A 112 2.08 11.96 13.47
N SER A 113 2.80 11.00 12.87
CA SER A 113 2.22 10.06 11.91
C SER A 113 1.19 9.14 12.56
N ALA A 114 1.46 8.63 13.77
CA ALA A 114 0.51 7.79 14.49
C ALA A 114 -0.79 8.55 14.81
N PHE A 115 -0.70 9.84 15.18
CA PHE A 115 -1.88 10.70 15.32
C PHE A 115 -2.62 10.90 13.98
N GLY A 116 -1.89 11.06 12.88
CA GLY A 116 -2.45 11.09 11.53
C GLY A 116 -3.23 9.82 11.18
N SER A 117 -2.64 8.65 11.41
CA SER A 117 -3.27 7.34 11.18
C SER A 117 -4.50 7.14 12.08
N PHE A 118 -4.46 7.60 13.35
CA PHE A 118 -5.62 7.58 14.23
C PHE A 118 -6.74 8.51 13.73
N GLY A 119 -6.41 9.73 13.32
CA GLY A 119 -7.35 10.66 12.72
C GLY A 119 -8.00 10.09 11.45
N ALA A 120 -7.18 9.47 10.58
CA ALA A 120 -7.66 8.78 9.39
C ALA A 120 -8.59 7.62 9.72
N LEU A 121 -8.32 6.85 10.78
CA LEU A 121 -9.20 5.79 11.28
C LEU A 121 -10.57 6.34 11.71
N VAL A 122 -10.59 7.40 12.52
CA VAL A 122 -11.84 8.01 12.99
C VAL A 122 -12.67 8.55 11.81
N VAL A 123 -12.02 9.26 10.88
CA VAL A 123 -12.67 9.79 9.68
C VAL A 123 -13.17 8.65 8.78
N SER A 124 -12.39 7.58 8.62
CA SER A 124 -12.77 6.42 7.81
C SER A 124 -14.01 5.72 8.38
N ILE A 125 -14.07 5.51 9.70
CA ILE A 125 -15.25 4.93 10.36
C ILE A 125 -16.48 5.82 10.16
N ALA A 126 -16.33 7.14 10.31
CA ALA A 126 -17.41 8.08 10.07
C ALA A 126 -17.91 8.05 8.61
N LEU A 127 -17.00 7.86 7.66
CA LEU A 127 -17.29 7.81 6.24
C LEU A 127 -17.83 6.46 5.74
N LEU A 128 -17.74 5.37 6.51
CA LEU A 128 -18.24 4.05 6.10
C LEU A 128 -19.71 4.07 5.70
N VAL A 129 -20.55 4.71 6.52
CA VAL A 129 -22.00 4.78 6.28
C VAL A 129 -22.34 5.57 5.01
N PRO A 130 -21.87 6.82 4.82
CA PRO A 130 -22.15 7.55 3.58
C PRO A 130 -21.57 6.85 2.35
N PHE A 131 -20.35 6.29 2.43
CA PHE A 131 -19.78 5.56 1.29
C PHE A 131 -20.61 4.33 0.91
N ARG A 132 -21.19 3.60 1.87
CA ARG A 132 -22.09 2.49 1.57
C ARG A 132 -23.27 2.93 0.70
N PHE A 133 -23.92 4.05 1.03
CA PHE A 133 -25.07 4.55 0.27
C PHE A 133 -24.69 5.12 -1.10
N ILE A 134 -23.47 5.65 -1.24
CA ILE A 134 -22.95 6.17 -2.51
C ILE A 134 -22.54 5.03 -3.45
N LEU A 135 -21.73 4.08 -2.97
CA LEU A 135 -21.22 3.00 -3.82
C LEU A 135 -22.30 1.94 -4.12
N SER A 136 -23.17 1.66 -3.15
CA SER A 136 -24.25 0.68 -3.28
C SER A 136 -25.61 1.36 -3.42
N ASN A 137 -26.69 0.63 -3.16
CA ASN A 137 -28.05 1.15 -3.26
C ASN A 137 -28.25 2.32 -2.28
N PRO A 138 -28.85 3.45 -2.68
CA PRO A 138 -29.60 3.70 -3.92
C PRO A 138 -28.80 4.25 -5.11
N LEU A 139 -27.59 4.78 -4.90
CA LEU A 139 -26.86 5.51 -5.96
C LEU A 139 -26.12 4.58 -6.93
N ASN A 140 -25.77 3.36 -6.49
CA ASN A 140 -25.11 2.31 -7.28
C ASN A 140 -23.91 2.81 -8.10
N LEU A 141 -23.15 3.75 -7.53
CA LEU A 141 -22.04 4.41 -8.22
C LEU A 141 -20.95 3.40 -8.61
N TYR A 142 -20.80 2.32 -7.84
CA TYR A 142 -19.89 1.23 -8.16
C TYR A 142 -20.17 0.61 -9.54
N THR A 143 -21.44 0.37 -9.88
CA THR A 143 -21.83 -0.20 -11.17
C THR A 143 -21.46 0.74 -12.31
N VAL A 144 -21.78 2.03 -12.17
CA VAL A 144 -21.45 3.07 -13.15
C VAL A 144 -19.93 3.19 -13.33
N LEU A 145 -19.15 3.16 -12.25
CA LEU A 145 -17.69 3.19 -12.31
C LEU A 145 -17.13 1.94 -12.99
N ASN A 146 -17.67 0.75 -12.70
CA ASN A 146 -17.20 -0.50 -13.26
C ASN A 146 -17.46 -0.57 -14.77
N GLU A 147 -18.66 -0.20 -15.21
CA GLU A 147 -19.01 -0.15 -16.65
C GLU A 147 -18.16 0.87 -17.42
N ASN A 148 -17.72 1.95 -16.77
CA ASN A 148 -16.92 3.02 -17.39
C ASN A 148 -15.43 2.98 -17.00
N MET A 149 -14.94 1.90 -16.40
CA MET A 149 -13.60 1.81 -15.81
C MET A 149 -12.50 2.17 -16.82
N PHE A 150 -12.64 1.70 -18.07
CA PHE A 150 -11.71 2.03 -19.16
C PHE A 150 -11.60 3.53 -19.39
N TRP A 151 -12.72 4.23 -19.51
CA TRP A 151 -12.75 5.67 -19.76
C TRP A 151 -12.22 6.47 -18.57
N ILE A 152 -12.50 6.02 -17.34
CA ILE A 152 -11.99 6.64 -16.12
C ILE A 152 -10.46 6.53 -16.07
N LEU A 153 -9.92 5.33 -16.28
CA LEU A 153 -8.47 5.10 -16.29
C LEU A 153 -7.80 5.91 -17.41
N LEU A 154 -8.38 5.94 -18.61
CA LEU A 154 -7.88 6.73 -19.72
C LEU A 154 -7.87 8.23 -19.38
N ALA A 155 -8.93 8.74 -18.75
CA ALA A 155 -9.01 10.14 -18.32
C ALA A 155 -7.95 10.47 -17.26
N VAL A 156 -7.71 9.59 -16.29
CA VAL A 156 -6.66 9.76 -15.28
C VAL A 156 -5.28 9.78 -15.93
N VAL A 157 -5.02 8.89 -16.88
CA VAL A 157 -3.75 8.85 -17.64
C VAL A 157 -3.54 10.15 -18.42
N ILE A 158 -4.56 10.63 -19.13
CA ILE A 158 -4.48 11.90 -19.86
C ILE A 158 -4.24 13.07 -18.91
N LEU A 159 -4.95 13.10 -17.76
CA LEU A 159 -4.77 14.12 -16.74
C LEU A 159 -3.34 14.11 -16.19
N MET A 160 -2.81 12.95 -15.81
CA MET A 160 -1.42 12.84 -15.33
C MET A 160 -0.43 13.37 -16.36
N ILE A 161 -0.55 12.98 -17.63
CA ILE A 161 0.36 13.44 -18.69
C ILE A 161 0.25 14.96 -18.90
N THR A 162 -0.97 15.51 -18.90
CA THR A 162 -1.20 16.94 -19.16
C THR A 162 -0.84 17.84 -17.98
N THR A 163 -0.92 17.33 -16.74
CA THR A 163 -0.54 18.06 -15.52
C THR A 163 0.94 18.00 -15.19
N GLU A 164 1.71 17.13 -15.87
CA GLU A 164 3.15 17.03 -15.66
C GLU A 164 3.84 18.32 -16.14
N THR A 165 4.53 19.01 -15.22
CA THR A 165 5.16 20.30 -15.49
C THR A 165 6.68 20.22 -15.43
N PRO A 166 7.41 20.92 -16.33
CA PRO A 166 8.86 20.93 -16.27
C PRO A 166 9.37 21.60 -15.00
N ARG A 167 10.34 20.96 -14.35
CA ARG A 167 11.09 21.54 -13.21
C ARG A 167 12.07 22.59 -13.75
N GLY A 168 11.65 23.85 -13.84
CA GLY A 168 12.50 24.97 -14.26
C GLY A 168 11.80 25.95 -15.20
N GLU A 169 12.57 26.51 -16.15
CA GLU A 169 12.03 27.46 -17.14
C GLU A 169 10.94 26.82 -18.02
N LYS A 170 9.81 27.50 -18.09
CA LYS A 170 8.64 27.07 -18.86
C LYS A 170 8.81 27.42 -20.34
N ASN A 171 9.71 26.70 -21.01
CA ASN A 171 9.86 26.76 -22.46
C ASN A 171 8.97 25.70 -23.14
N LEU A 172 8.50 25.98 -24.36
CA LEU A 172 7.65 25.07 -25.14
C LEU A 172 8.34 23.71 -25.34
N TYR A 173 9.64 23.73 -25.66
CA TYR A 173 10.47 22.53 -25.80
C TYR A 173 10.59 21.74 -24.49
N ALA A 174 10.76 22.42 -23.34
CA ALA A 174 10.86 21.76 -22.05
C ALA A 174 9.54 21.06 -21.66
N THR A 175 8.41 21.70 -21.95
CA THR A 175 7.07 21.14 -21.73
C THR A 175 6.85 19.92 -22.61
N PHE A 176 7.16 20.02 -23.91
CA PHE A 176 7.03 18.89 -24.84
C PHE A 176 7.94 17.71 -24.46
N LYS A 177 9.18 17.99 -24.03
CA LYS A 177 10.10 16.95 -23.56
C LYS A 177 9.54 16.20 -22.36
N VAL A 178 9.01 16.91 -21.37
CA VAL A 178 8.44 16.29 -20.16
C VAL A 178 7.18 15.50 -20.49
N PHE A 179 6.30 16.05 -21.32
CA PHE A 179 5.13 15.35 -21.83
C PHE A 179 5.51 14.05 -22.56
N SER A 180 6.49 14.10 -23.47
CA SER A 180 6.97 12.92 -24.20
C SER A 180 7.60 11.88 -23.27
N ALA A 181 8.30 12.31 -22.23
CA ALA A 181 8.89 11.41 -21.25
C ALA A 181 7.80 10.73 -20.42
N ALA A 182 6.80 11.47 -19.93
CA ALA A 182 5.65 10.92 -19.20
C ALA A 182 4.88 9.89 -20.05
N ALA A 183 4.57 10.24 -21.30
CA ALA A 183 3.92 9.32 -22.24
C ALA A 183 4.75 8.05 -22.48
N THR A 184 6.07 8.20 -22.66
CA THR A 184 6.99 7.07 -22.85
C THR A 184 7.01 6.14 -21.64
N VAL A 185 7.06 6.70 -20.41
CA VAL A 185 7.02 5.92 -19.17
C VAL A 185 5.72 5.13 -19.06
N ILE A 186 4.58 5.74 -19.37
CA ILE A 186 3.27 5.07 -19.33
C ILE A 186 3.20 3.94 -20.35
N VAL A 187 3.66 4.17 -21.59
CA VAL A 187 3.70 3.13 -22.63
C VAL A 187 4.64 1.99 -22.23
N LEU A 188 5.84 2.29 -21.73
CA LEU A 188 6.78 1.27 -21.27
C LEU A 188 6.22 0.45 -20.11
N SER A 189 5.55 1.09 -19.15
CA SER A 189 4.88 0.38 -18.04
C SER A 189 3.75 -0.52 -18.55
N GLY A 190 2.98 -0.07 -19.54
CA GLY A 190 1.93 -0.88 -20.17
C GLY A 190 2.49 -2.09 -20.92
N VAL A 191 3.53 -1.88 -21.73
CA VAL A 191 4.24 -2.97 -22.43
C VAL A 191 4.84 -3.95 -21.43
N PHE A 192 5.47 -3.46 -20.36
CA PHE A 192 5.98 -4.30 -19.28
C PHE A 192 4.87 -5.17 -18.67
N GLY A 193 3.71 -4.59 -18.37
CA GLY A 193 2.53 -5.30 -17.88
C GLY A 193 2.06 -6.43 -18.81
N LEU A 194 1.99 -6.15 -20.12
CA LEU A 194 1.64 -7.16 -21.12
C LEU A 194 2.67 -8.29 -21.20
N LEU A 195 3.97 -7.95 -21.20
CA LEU A 195 5.05 -8.93 -21.28
C LEU A 195 5.10 -9.87 -20.07
N ILE A 196 4.88 -9.34 -18.86
CA ILE A 196 4.94 -10.17 -17.66
C ILE A 196 3.76 -11.15 -17.58
N MET A 197 2.57 -10.77 -18.08
CA MET A 197 1.37 -11.62 -18.03
C MET A 197 1.51 -12.93 -18.80
N ASP A 198 2.36 -12.96 -19.84
CA ASP A 198 2.63 -14.16 -20.65
C ASP A 198 3.80 -15.02 -20.13
N LEU A 199 4.44 -14.64 -19.01
CA LEU A 199 5.57 -15.39 -18.48
C LEU A 199 5.12 -16.69 -17.80
N PRO A 200 5.67 -17.85 -18.21
CA PRO A 200 5.40 -19.12 -17.54
C PRO A 200 6.16 -19.16 -16.21
N ILE A 201 5.50 -18.78 -15.11
CA ILE A 201 6.12 -18.83 -13.78
C ILE A 201 5.75 -20.13 -13.08
N SER A 202 6.76 -20.98 -12.90
CA SER A 202 6.70 -22.14 -12.02
C SER A 202 7.23 -21.74 -10.64
N SER A 203 6.42 -21.85 -9.59
CA SER A 203 6.94 -21.65 -8.24
C SER A 203 7.75 -22.88 -7.81
N PRO A 204 8.93 -22.71 -7.19
CA PRO A 204 9.71 -23.84 -6.66
C PRO A 204 8.99 -24.65 -5.57
N LEU A 205 7.94 -24.06 -4.98
CA LEU A 205 7.17 -24.61 -3.85
C LEU A 205 5.76 -25.08 -4.26
N SER A 206 5.46 -25.17 -5.56
CA SER A 206 4.13 -25.54 -6.08
C SER A 206 2.97 -24.68 -5.55
N LEU A 207 3.28 -23.48 -5.05
CA LEU A 207 2.31 -22.47 -4.66
C LEU A 207 1.77 -21.74 -5.90
N PRO A 208 0.51 -21.27 -5.89
CA PRO A 208 -0.03 -20.45 -6.97
C PRO A 208 0.82 -19.19 -7.14
N SER A 209 1.52 -19.10 -8.28
CA SER A 209 2.48 -18.04 -8.60
C SER A 209 1.75 -16.81 -9.14
N SER A 210 1.73 -15.71 -8.39
CA SER A 210 1.36 -14.41 -8.94
C SER A 210 2.59 -13.76 -9.58
N ILE A 211 2.50 -13.48 -10.89
CA ILE A 211 3.53 -12.76 -11.67
C ILE A 211 3.82 -11.37 -11.11
N LEU A 212 2.83 -10.76 -10.46
CA LEU A 212 2.92 -9.41 -9.92
C LEU A 212 3.94 -9.28 -8.77
N PHE A 213 4.09 -10.32 -7.94
CA PHE A 213 4.97 -10.23 -6.78
C PHE A 213 6.46 -10.03 -7.15
N PRO A 214 7.08 -10.89 -8.01
CA PRO A 214 8.45 -10.66 -8.45
C PRO A 214 8.64 -9.34 -9.22
N ALA A 215 7.66 -8.96 -10.03
CA ALA A 215 7.71 -7.74 -10.83
C ALA A 215 7.76 -6.47 -9.95
N LEU A 216 6.84 -6.36 -8.97
CA LEU A 216 6.77 -5.23 -8.05
C LEU A 216 7.96 -5.22 -7.08
N ALA A 217 8.38 -6.38 -6.56
CA ALA A 217 9.55 -6.49 -5.71
C ALA A 217 10.84 -6.03 -6.42
N GLY A 218 10.99 -6.33 -7.71
CA GLY A 218 12.09 -5.86 -8.53
C GLY A 218 12.06 -4.35 -8.81
N LEU A 219 10.91 -3.83 -9.24
CA LEU A 219 10.78 -2.42 -9.63
C LEU A 219 10.89 -1.45 -8.44
N PHE A 220 10.26 -1.77 -7.30
CA PHE A 220 10.13 -0.85 -6.17
C PHE A 220 11.00 -1.24 -4.97
N GLY A 221 11.03 -2.53 -4.63
CA GLY A 221 11.78 -3.02 -3.47
C GLY A 221 13.30 -2.97 -3.69
N MET A 222 13.78 -3.56 -4.78
CA MET A 222 15.23 -3.68 -5.01
C MET A 222 15.88 -2.33 -5.38
N SER A 223 15.19 -1.47 -6.14
CA SER A 223 15.70 -0.17 -6.57
C SER A 223 15.98 0.78 -5.39
N THR A 224 15.06 0.83 -4.43
CA THR A 224 15.19 1.67 -3.22
C THR A 224 16.31 1.20 -2.30
N GLN A 225 16.44 -0.13 -2.12
CA GLN A 225 17.53 -0.73 -1.35
C GLN A 225 18.90 -0.42 -1.96
N ILE A 226 19.04 -0.56 -3.28
CA ILE A 226 20.28 -0.19 -3.99
C ILE A 226 20.61 1.30 -3.79
N GLN A 227 19.60 2.18 -3.86
CA GLN A 227 19.81 3.61 -3.69
C GLN A 227 20.25 3.96 -2.27
N SER A 228 19.66 3.34 -1.24
CA SER A 228 20.03 3.55 0.17
C SER A 228 21.46 3.10 0.45
N LEU A 229 21.88 1.93 -0.08
CA LEU A 229 23.26 1.45 0.01
C LEU A 229 24.27 2.40 -0.64
N ARG A 230 23.86 3.08 -1.72
CA ARG A 230 24.74 3.98 -2.48
C ARG A 230 24.94 5.34 -1.81
N TYR A 231 23.97 5.80 -1.01
CA TYR A 231 23.98 7.13 -0.39
C TYR A 231 23.69 7.05 1.11
N PRO A 232 24.63 6.55 1.93
CA PRO A 232 24.45 6.50 3.38
C PRO A 232 24.43 7.93 3.96
N ALA A 233 23.31 8.31 4.58
CA ALA A 233 23.20 9.59 5.28
C ALA A 233 23.61 9.42 6.76
N PRO A 234 24.46 10.31 7.32
CA PRO A 234 24.82 10.25 8.73
C PRO A 234 23.62 10.66 9.60
N ILE A 235 23.07 9.71 10.35
CA ILE A 235 21.95 9.93 11.26
C ILE A 235 22.49 10.52 12.58
N LYS A 236 21.97 11.68 12.98
CA LYS A 236 22.29 12.29 14.29
C LYS A 236 21.63 11.52 15.43
N ALA A 237 22.15 11.67 16.66
CA ALA A 237 21.51 11.15 17.86
C ALA A 237 20.06 11.66 17.96
N GLN A 238 19.13 10.77 18.31
CA GLN A 238 17.70 11.05 18.31
C GLN A 238 17.24 11.42 19.73
N THR A 239 16.33 12.39 19.81
CA THR A 239 15.72 12.85 21.06
C THR A 239 14.32 12.25 21.20
N PHE A 240 14.02 11.72 22.38
CA PHE A 240 12.68 11.19 22.73
C PHE A 240 11.85 12.32 23.35
N THR A 241 11.46 13.29 22.53
CA THR A 241 10.58 14.39 22.95
C THR A 241 9.21 14.20 22.33
N GLU A 242 8.17 14.18 23.16
CA GLU A 242 6.78 14.20 22.68
C GLU A 242 6.47 15.54 21.98
N PRO A 243 5.71 15.54 20.87
CA PRO A 243 5.30 16.77 20.21
C PRO A 243 4.42 17.61 21.14
N CYS A 244 4.76 18.89 21.30
CA CYS A 244 3.94 19.82 22.07
C CYS A 244 2.80 20.34 21.18
N PHE A 245 1.58 19.85 21.42
CA PHE A 245 0.37 20.32 20.74
C PHE A 245 -0.14 21.62 21.37
N THR A 246 0.67 22.68 21.41
CA THR A 246 0.20 24.01 21.78
C THR A 246 -0.26 24.72 20.50
N GLY A 247 -1.58 24.80 20.33
CA GLY A 247 -2.25 25.66 19.36
C GLY A 247 -2.32 27.11 19.83
#